data_AF-G7VEY0-F1
#
_entry.id   AF-G7VEY0-F1
#
_cell.length_a   1.000
_cell.length_b   1.000
_cell.length_c   1.000
_cell.angle_alpha   90.00
_cell.angle_beta   90.00
_cell.angle_gamma   90.00
#
_symmetry.space_group_name_H-M   'P 1'
#
loop_
_entity.id
_entity.type
_entity.pdbx_description
1 polymer ?
#
loop_
_entity_poly.entity_id
_entity_poly.type
_entity_poly.pdbx_seq_one_letter_code
_entity_poly.pdbx_strand_id
1 'polypeptide(L)'
;MDFVELGKVWRVLKIAVGLGGEVSYWDLHRAFGEEAIYVLEKAQELRLLKWTRAERGGRTRIVYRLTKRAIEMIDMTMDKCPVEAEARGGRLVFTTPLGTYAAGYSPSALLSLAEKLAEACGEDRREVYDKLKKAAERAVRLARGLERWLLYGSISL
;
A
#
# COMPACT_ATOMS: atom_id res chain seq x y z
N MET A 1 -19.89 -10.15 7.08
CA MET A 1 -18.43 -10.01 7.15
C MET A 1 -18.06 -9.07 6.04
N ASP A 2 -18.01 -7.78 6.35
CA ASP A 2 -17.92 -6.72 5.36
C ASP A 2 -16.50 -6.65 4.79
N PHE A 3 -16.36 -6.68 3.47
CA PHE A 3 -15.06 -6.53 2.77
C PHE A 3 -14.31 -5.25 3.19
N VAL A 4 -15.03 -4.25 3.69
CA VAL A 4 -14.50 -2.99 4.23
C VAL A 4 -13.62 -3.22 5.47
N GLU A 5 -13.90 -4.25 6.28
CA GLU A 5 -13.15 -4.56 7.51
C GLU A 5 -11.76 -5.14 7.20
N LEU A 6 -11.68 -6.06 6.23
CA LEU A 6 -10.43 -6.72 5.83
C LEU A 6 -9.44 -5.75 5.18
N GLY A 7 -9.91 -4.77 4.41
CA GLY A 7 -9.05 -3.75 3.80
C GLY A 7 -8.33 -2.88 4.83
N LYS A 8 -9.01 -2.49 5.91
CA LYS A 8 -8.41 -1.71 7.00
C LYS A 8 -7.38 -2.54 7.77
N VAL A 9 -7.70 -3.80 8.08
CA VAL A 9 -6.75 -4.72 8.72
C VAL A 9 -5.52 -4.96 7.84
N TRP A 10 -5.68 -5.07 6.54
CA TRP A 10 -4.54 -5.20 5.61
C TRP A 10 -3.63 -3.98 5.63
N ARG A 11 -4.21 -2.78 5.70
CA ARG A 11 -3.46 -1.53 5.84
C ARG A 11 -2.69 -1.47 7.16
N VAL A 12 -3.23 -2.01 8.25
CA VAL A 12 -2.51 -2.18 9.53
C VAL A 12 -1.26 -3.06 9.35
N LEU A 13 -1.38 -4.19 8.64
CA LEU A 13 -0.23 -5.07 8.38
C LEU A 13 0.84 -4.39 7.54
N LYS A 14 0.46 -3.66 6.49
CA LYS A 14 1.41 -2.88 5.67
C LYS A 14 2.20 -1.87 6.52
N ILE A 15 1.53 -1.15 7.42
CA ILE A 15 2.18 -0.21 8.35
C ILE A 15 3.16 -0.96 9.26
N ALA A 16 2.76 -2.11 9.80
CA ALA A 16 3.62 -2.92 10.64
C ALA A 16 4.86 -3.44 9.91
N VAL A 17 4.71 -3.92 8.68
CA VAL A 17 5.85 -4.33 7.83
C VAL A 17 6.79 -3.15 7.60
N GLY A 18 6.26 -1.98 7.22
CA GLY A 18 7.07 -0.77 7.01
C GLY A 18 7.82 -0.28 8.25
N LEU A 19 7.38 -0.66 9.45
CA LEU A 19 8.00 -0.32 10.73
C LEU A 19 8.84 -1.47 11.32
N GLY A 20 9.16 -2.50 10.53
CA GLY A 20 10.02 -3.61 10.96
C GLY A 20 9.30 -4.72 11.73
N GLY A 21 7.98 -4.84 11.54
CA GLY A 21 7.13 -5.88 12.11
C GLY A 21 6.48 -5.52 13.44
N GLU A 22 6.64 -4.29 13.92
CA GLU A 22 6.07 -3.79 15.18
C GLU A 22 5.40 -2.42 15.00
N VAL A 23 4.24 -2.23 15.62
CA VAL A 23 3.53 -0.95 15.65
C VAL A 23 3.11 -0.59 17.06
N SER A 24 3.12 0.70 17.40
CA SER A 24 2.44 1.18 18.60
C SER A 24 1.01 1.62 18.30
N TYR A 25 0.19 1.75 19.35
CA TYR A 25 -1.13 2.37 19.21
C TYR A 25 -1.06 3.73 18.53
N TRP A 26 -0.06 4.55 18.87
CA TRP A 26 0.11 5.89 18.30
C TRP A 26 0.42 5.88 16.80
N ASP A 27 1.11 4.86 16.31
CA ASP A 27 1.38 4.72 14.87
C ASP A 27 0.10 4.42 14.10
N LEU A 28 -0.79 3.59 14.68
CA LEU A 28 -2.11 3.33 14.12
C LEU A 28 -3.05 4.52 14.27
N HIS A 29 -3.01 5.23 15.40
CA HIS A 29 -3.80 6.45 15.62
C HIS A 29 -3.48 7.55 14.60
N ARG A 30 -2.22 7.73 14.21
CA ARG A 30 -1.86 8.66 13.13
C ARG A 30 -2.48 8.27 11.78
N ALA A 31 -2.67 6.98 11.52
CA ALA A 31 -3.14 6.48 10.23
C ALA A 31 -4.68 6.34 10.15
N PHE A 32 -5.33 6.06 11.27
CA PHE A 32 -6.75 5.70 11.34
C PHE A 32 -7.57 6.62 12.26
N GLY A 33 -6.94 7.53 13.01
CA GLY A 33 -7.62 8.39 13.99
C GLY A 33 -8.35 7.59 15.06
N GLU A 34 -9.59 7.98 15.34
CA GLU A 34 -10.47 7.32 16.32
C GLU A 34 -10.71 5.82 16.01
N GLU A 35 -10.61 5.40 14.74
CA GLU A 35 -10.78 4.00 14.35
C GLU A 35 -9.61 3.09 14.74
N ALA A 36 -8.49 3.66 15.24
CA ALA A 36 -7.28 2.91 15.54
C ALA A 36 -7.51 1.77 16.54
N ILE A 37 -8.36 1.99 17.55
CA ILE A 37 -8.72 0.93 18.52
C ILE A 37 -9.45 -0.21 17.80
N TYR A 38 -10.46 0.12 17.01
CA TYR A 38 -11.27 -0.86 16.30
C TYR A 38 -10.43 -1.71 15.33
N VAL A 39 -9.60 -1.10 14.49
CA VAL A 39 -8.79 -1.85 13.51
C VAL A 39 -7.70 -2.70 14.18
N LEU A 40 -7.19 -2.23 15.33
CA LEU A 40 -6.24 -2.97 16.14
C LEU A 40 -6.90 -4.20 16.76
N GLU A 41 -8.07 -4.04 17.38
CA GLU A 41 -8.85 -5.15 17.95
C GLU A 41 -9.16 -6.20 16.88
N LYS A 42 -9.62 -5.78 15.70
CA LYS A 42 -9.87 -6.68 14.58
C LYS A 42 -8.61 -7.42 14.11
N ALA A 43 -7.46 -6.73 14.03
CA ALA A 43 -6.20 -7.38 13.69
C ALA A 43 -5.75 -8.40 14.75
N GLN A 44 -6.06 -8.16 16.03
CA GLN A 44 -5.79 -9.10 17.12
C GLN A 44 -6.78 -10.29 17.13
N GLU A 45 -8.07 -10.06 16.90
CA GLU A 45 -9.09 -11.11 16.75
C GLU A 45 -8.71 -12.09 15.63
N LEU A 46 -8.22 -11.56 14.51
CA LEU A 46 -7.72 -12.35 13.38
C LEU A 46 -6.34 -12.99 13.63
N ARG A 47 -5.76 -12.77 14.82
CA ARG A 47 -4.44 -13.27 15.26
C ARG A 47 -3.30 -12.83 14.35
N LEU A 48 -3.42 -11.65 13.75
CA LEU A 48 -2.40 -11.09 12.86
C LEU A 48 -1.43 -10.18 13.61
N LEU A 49 -1.92 -9.53 14.67
CA LEU A 49 -1.10 -8.81 15.62
C LEU A 49 -1.19 -9.45 17.00
N LYS A 50 -0.08 -9.38 17.74
CA LYS A 50 0.00 -9.78 19.14
C LYS A 50 0.59 -8.64 19.97
N TRP A 51 -0.10 -8.27 21.04
CA TRP A 51 0.44 -7.31 22.00
C TRP A 51 1.69 -7.88 22.69
N THR A 52 2.71 -7.04 22.86
CA THR A 52 3.92 -7.38 23.60
C THR A 52 4.45 -6.16 24.34
N ARG A 53 5.21 -6.41 25.40
CA ARG A 53 6.00 -5.39 26.07
C ARG A 53 7.36 -5.32 25.38
N ALA A 54 7.77 -4.13 25.00
CA ALA A 54 9.10 -3.87 24.47
C ALA A 54 9.82 -2.91 25.41
N GLU A 55 11.03 -3.26 25.81
CA GLU A 55 11.91 -2.35 26.54
C GLU A 55 12.74 -1.56 25.55
N ARG A 56 12.62 -0.23 25.58
CA ARG A 56 13.38 0.66 24.71
C ARG A 56 13.84 1.87 25.53
N GLY A 57 15.16 2.03 25.66
CA GLY A 57 15.75 3.13 26.43
C GLY A 57 15.33 3.14 27.91
N GLY A 58 15.24 1.97 28.56
CA GLY A 58 14.89 1.85 29.98
C GLY A 58 13.42 2.11 30.31
N ARG A 59 12.54 2.24 29.30
CA ARG A 59 11.09 2.36 29.50
C ARG A 59 10.37 1.21 28.81
N THR A 60 9.47 0.57 29.54
CA THR A 60 8.55 -0.44 29.00
C THR A 60 7.45 0.25 28.18
N ARG A 61 7.28 -0.16 26.92
CA ARG A 61 6.21 0.30 26.05
C ARG A 61 5.38 -0.87 25.56
N ILE A 62 4.10 -0.60 25.30
CA ILE A 62 3.21 -1.56 24.63
C ILE A 62 3.38 -1.39 23.13
N VAL A 63 3.68 -2.49 22.45
CA VAL A 63 3.73 -2.57 20.99
C VAL A 63 2.97 -3.80 20.52
N TYR A 64 2.59 -3.82 19.26
CA TYR A 64 1.86 -4.90 18.62
C TYR A 64 2.73 -5.45 17.50
N ARG A 65 3.16 -6.71 17.65
CA ARG A 65 4.06 -7.38 16.72
C ARG A 65 3.26 -8.25 15.75
N LEU A 66 3.69 -8.30 14.50
CA LEU A 66 3.20 -9.27 13.52
C LEU A 66 3.38 -10.70 14.07
N THR A 67 2.33 -11.50 13.94
CA THR A 67 2.42 -12.93 14.28
C THR A 67 3.04 -13.71 13.12
N LYS A 68 3.47 -14.94 13.40
CA LYS A 68 3.92 -15.87 12.35
C LYS A 68 2.84 -16.07 11.27
N ARG A 69 1.57 -16.19 11.68
CA ARG A 69 0.42 -16.29 10.78
C ARG A 69 0.29 -15.05 9.89
N ALA A 70 0.49 -13.86 10.44
CA ALA A 70 0.50 -12.65 9.64
C ALA A 70 1.65 -12.65 8.65
N ILE A 71 2.87 -13.02 9.06
CA ILE A 71 4.02 -13.10 8.17
C ILE A 71 3.78 -14.12 7.05
N GLU A 72 3.30 -15.32 7.38
CA GLU A 72 2.96 -16.35 6.38
C GLU A 72 1.86 -15.87 5.41
N MET A 73 0.85 -15.15 5.92
CA MET A 73 -0.20 -14.53 5.09
C MET A 73 0.34 -13.36 4.26
N ILE A 74 1.26 -12.57 4.79
CA ILE A 74 1.93 -11.48 4.09
C ILE A 74 2.80 -12.07 2.98
N ASP A 75 3.61 -13.08 3.24
CA ASP A 75 4.44 -13.73 2.24
C ASP A 75 3.61 -14.42 1.13
N MET A 76 2.40 -14.89 1.46
CA MET A 76 1.47 -15.49 0.50
C MET A 76 0.59 -14.47 -0.26
N THR A 77 0.39 -13.25 0.28
CA THR A 77 -0.67 -12.33 -0.21
C THR A 77 -0.24 -10.86 -0.34
N MET A 78 0.86 -10.43 0.27
CA MET A 78 1.48 -9.12 0.01
C MET A 78 2.29 -9.22 -1.26
N ASP A 79 1.65 -8.74 -2.32
CA ASP A 79 2.31 -8.00 -3.39
C ASP A 79 3.51 -7.23 -2.80
N LYS A 80 4.75 -7.61 -3.15
CA LYS A 80 5.97 -7.00 -2.56
C LYS A 80 6.10 -5.56 -3.02
N CYS A 81 5.44 -5.19 -4.12
CA CYS A 81 5.35 -3.84 -4.64
C CYS A 81 3.88 -3.43 -4.87
N PRO A 82 3.11 -3.14 -3.81
CA PRO A 82 1.72 -2.74 -3.96
C PRO A 82 1.62 -1.41 -4.73
N VAL A 83 0.86 -1.41 -5.82
CA VAL A 83 0.64 -0.23 -6.66
C VAL A 83 -0.84 0.11 -6.68
N GLU A 84 -1.17 1.34 -6.28
CA GLU A 84 -2.48 1.95 -6.45
C GLU A 84 -2.37 3.10 -7.46
N ALA A 85 -3.45 3.38 -8.19
CA ALA A 85 -3.48 4.47 -9.16
C ALA A 85 -4.82 5.20 -9.10
N GLU A 86 -4.76 6.52 -9.27
CA GLU A 86 -5.92 7.39 -9.45
C GLU A 86 -5.71 8.33 -10.62
N ALA A 87 -6.80 8.76 -11.27
CA ALA A 87 -6.74 9.79 -12.29
C ALA A 87 -6.98 11.15 -11.64
N ARG A 88 -6.01 12.06 -11.75
CA ARG A 88 -6.08 13.41 -11.20
C ARG A 88 -5.55 14.43 -12.19
N GLY A 89 -6.37 15.43 -12.54
CA GLY A 89 -5.95 16.52 -13.44
C GLY A 89 -5.41 16.06 -14.80
N GLY A 90 -5.99 15.00 -15.39
CA GLY A 90 -5.55 14.45 -16.68
C GLY A 90 -4.28 13.60 -16.64
N ARG A 91 -3.77 13.25 -15.44
CA ARG A 91 -2.63 12.34 -15.25
C ARG A 91 -2.99 11.17 -14.35
N LEU A 92 -2.21 10.10 -14.43
CA LEU A 92 -2.26 9.02 -13.45
C LEU A 92 -1.31 9.36 -12.31
N VAL A 93 -1.81 9.22 -11.09
CA VAL A 93 -1.04 9.34 -9.87
C VAL A 93 -0.95 7.94 -9.28
N PHE A 94 0.26 7.40 -9.24
CA PHE A 94 0.56 6.09 -8.67
C PHE A 94 1.05 6.24 -7.25
N THR A 95 0.42 5.53 -6.32
CA THR A 95 0.87 5.44 -4.92
C THR A 95 1.55 4.09 -4.74
N THR A 96 2.84 4.13 -4.36
CA THR A 96 3.68 2.95 -4.16
C THR A 96 4.41 3.04 -2.82
N PRO A 97 5.12 1.99 -2.36
CA PRO A 97 5.91 2.05 -1.12
C PRO A 97 7.03 3.09 -1.15
N LEU A 98 7.51 3.46 -2.34
CA LEU A 98 8.61 4.42 -2.50
C LEU A 98 8.13 5.87 -2.59
N GLY A 99 6.81 6.07 -2.62
CA GLY A 99 6.19 7.38 -2.69
C GLY A 99 5.16 7.48 -3.81
N THR A 100 4.78 8.72 -4.11
CA THR A 100 3.75 9.03 -5.11
C THR A 100 4.39 9.50 -6.40
N TYR A 101 3.98 8.93 -7.53
CA TYR A 101 4.53 9.22 -8.86
C TYR A 101 3.42 9.65 -9.81
N ALA A 102 3.57 10.82 -10.43
CA ALA A 102 2.69 11.21 -11.53
C ALA A 102 3.28 10.70 -12.85
N ALA A 103 2.50 9.95 -13.61
CA ALA A 103 2.90 9.43 -14.91
C ALA A 103 1.74 9.49 -15.93
N GLY A 104 2.10 9.51 -17.22
CA GLY A 104 1.14 9.37 -18.30
C GLY A 104 0.66 7.91 -18.44
N TYR A 105 -0.48 7.71 -19.10
CA TYR A 105 -1.01 6.38 -19.41
C TYR A 105 -0.36 5.77 -20.68
N SER A 106 0.95 5.96 -20.86
CA SER A 106 1.69 5.41 -22.00
C SER A 106 2.52 4.19 -21.57
N PRO A 107 2.69 3.18 -22.44
CA PRO A 107 3.51 2.00 -22.14
C PRO A 107 4.93 2.37 -21.68
N SER A 108 5.55 3.36 -22.31
CA SER A 108 6.90 3.83 -21.98
C SER A 108 6.99 4.44 -20.59
N ALA A 109 5.98 5.22 -20.17
CA ALA A 109 5.95 5.83 -18.83
C ALA A 109 5.75 4.76 -17.75
N LEU A 110 4.86 3.79 -17.98
CA LEU A 110 4.65 2.68 -17.06
C LEU A 110 5.89 1.78 -16.96
N LEU A 111 6.58 1.52 -18.07
CA LEU A 111 7.81 0.73 -18.08
C LEU A 111 8.94 1.40 -17.29
N SER A 112 9.14 2.71 -17.49
CA SER A 112 10.15 3.46 -16.74
C SER A 112 9.87 3.45 -15.23
N LEU A 113 8.60 3.52 -14.82
CA LEU A 113 8.21 3.41 -13.43
C LEU A 113 8.38 1.97 -12.91
N ALA A 114 8.07 0.96 -13.72
CA ALA A 114 8.27 -0.45 -13.37
C ALA A 114 9.74 -0.78 -13.11
N GLU A 115 10.66 -0.25 -13.90
CA GLU A 115 12.11 -0.45 -13.72
C GLU A 115 12.58 0.06 -12.35
N LYS A 116 12.17 1.27 -11.97
CA LYS A 116 12.52 1.87 -10.67
C LYS A 116 11.94 1.09 -9.50
N LEU A 117 10.72 0.58 -9.65
CA LEU A 117 10.02 -0.14 -8.61
C LEU A 117 10.50 -1.59 -8.47
N ALA A 118 10.83 -2.27 -9.58
CA ALA A 118 11.29 -3.65 -9.58
C ALA A 118 12.59 -3.82 -8.79
N GLU A 119 13.55 -2.93 -9.01
CA GLU A 119 14.84 -2.95 -8.29
C GLU A 119 14.63 -2.70 -6.79
N ALA A 120 13.83 -1.70 -6.44
CA ALA A 120 13.62 -1.30 -5.06
C ALA A 120 12.69 -2.24 -4.26
N CYS A 121 11.74 -2.89 -4.92
CA CYS A 121 10.82 -3.87 -4.33
C CYS A 121 11.33 -5.32 -4.41
N GLY A 122 12.43 -5.58 -5.13
CA GLY A 122 12.96 -6.93 -5.34
C GLY A 122 11.99 -7.86 -6.08
N GLU A 123 11.28 -7.31 -7.08
CA GLU A 123 10.30 -8.03 -7.90
C GLU A 123 10.74 -8.11 -9.36
N ASP A 124 10.18 -9.06 -10.11
CA ASP A 124 10.37 -9.11 -11.56
C ASP A 124 9.74 -7.87 -12.22
N ARG A 125 10.49 -7.25 -13.14
CA ARG A 125 10.05 -6.03 -13.84
C ARG A 125 8.73 -6.21 -14.58
N ARG A 126 8.47 -7.39 -15.18
CA ARG A 126 7.23 -7.65 -15.93
C ARG A 126 6.05 -7.74 -14.98
N GLU A 127 6.23 -8.38 -13.82
CA GLU A 127 5.19 -8.45 -12.79
C GLU A 127 4.81 -7.05 -12.27
N VAL A 128 5.80 -6.20 -12.01
CA VAL A 128 5.58 -4.80 -11.60
C VAL A 128 4.89 -3.99 -12.69
N TYR A 129 5.29 -4.17 -13.95
CA TYR A 129 4.65 -3.52 -15.10
C TYR A 129 3.18 -3.91 -15.23
N ASP A 130 2.84 -5.20 -15.09
CA ASP A 130 1.46 -5.67 -15.17
C ASP A 130 0.60 -5.13 -14.02
N LYS A 131 1.18 -4.97 -12.82
CA LYS A 131 0.51 -4.32 -11.67
C LYS A 131 0.21 -2.85 -11.95
N LEU A 132 1.20 -2.11 -12.45
CA LEU A 132 1.04 -0.71 -12.87
C LEU A 132 -0.04 -0.56 -13.94
N LYS A 133 -0.01 -1.41 -14.96
CA LYS A 133 -1.00 -1.43 -16.04
C LYS A 133 -2.42 -1.71 -15.51
N LYS A 134 -2.59 -2.73 -14.68
CA LYS A 134 -3.90 -3.06 -14.08
C LYS A 134 -4.42 -1.95 -13.16
N ALA A 135 -3.53 -1.30 -12.39
CA ALA A 135 -3.89 -0.16 -11.56
C ALA A 135 -4.35 1.03 -12.42
N ALA A 136 -3.59 1.34 -13.46
CA ALA A 136 -3.91 2.38 -14.43
C ALA A 136 -5.24 2.15 -15.15
N GLU A 137 -5.47 0.94 -15.67
CA GLU A 137 -6.73 0.56 -16.34
C GLU A 137 -7.94 0.72 -15.41
N ARG A 138 -7.80 0.34 -14.14
CA ARG A 138 -8.84 0.53 -13.12
C ARG A 138 -9.09 2.02 -12.86
N ALA A 139 -8.04 2.81 -12.70
CA ALA A 139 -8.14 4.25 -12.49
C ALA A 139 -8.84 4.97 -13.65
N VAL A 140 -8.46 4.63 -14.89
CA VAL A 140 -9.10 5.15 -16.11
C VAL A 140 -10.58 4.78 -16.15
N ARG A 141 -10.92 3.52 -15.87
CA ARG A 141 -12.31 3.04 -15.87
C ARG A 141 -13.18 3.76 -14.84
N LEU A 142 -12.62 4.06 -13.67
CA LEU A 142 -13.33 4.76 -12.59
C LEU A 142 -13.47 6.26 -12.87
N ALA A 143 -12.58 6.85 -13.65
CA ALA A 143 -12.56 8.26 -14.00
C ALA A 143 -13.45 8.64 -15.21
N ARG A 144 -14.59 7.95 -15.39
CA ARG A 144 -15.52 8.12 -16.54
C ARG A 144 -15.65 9.60 -16.97
N GLY A 145 -15.29 9.89 -18.22
CA GLY A 145 -15.33 11.25 -18.81
C GLY A 145 -13.98 11.99 -18.87
N LEU A 146 -12.93 11.47 -18.24
CA LEU A 146 -11.57 12.01 -18.31
C LEU A 146 -10.64 11.22 -19.26
N GLU A 147 -11.16 10.25 -20.02
CA GLU A 147 -10.32 9.36 -20.86
C GLU A 147 -9.54 10.15 -21.92
N ARG A 148 -10.17 11.20 -22.47
CA ARG A 148 -9.57 12.09 -23.46
C ARG A 148 -8.39 12.89 -22.91
N TRP A 149 -8.37 13.21 -21.62
CA TRP A 149 -7.29 14.00 -21.01
C TRP A 149 -6.07 13.13 -20.65
N LEU A 150 -6.30 11.85 -20.35
CA LEU A 150 -5.25 10.89 -20.01
C LEU A 150 -4.41 10.43 -21.22
N LEU A 151 -5.00 10.46 -22.42
CA LEU A 151 -4.34 10.11 -23.69
C LEU A 151 -3.58 11.29 -24.33
N TYR A 152 -3.93 12.54 -23.98
CA TYR A 152 -3.36 13.75 -24.59
C TYR A 152 -2.32 14.48 -23.73
N GLY A 153 -2.00 13.98 -22.52
CA GLY A 153 -1.01 14.58 -21.60
C GLY A 153 0.45 14.60 -22.09
N SER A 154 0.72 14.23 -23.34
CA SER A 154 1.99 14.36 -24.05
C SER A 154 2.05 15.62 -24.92
N ILE A 155 1.54 16.75 -24.41
CA ILE A 155 1.86 18.07 -24.96
C ILE A 155 2.51 18.88 -23.84
N SER A 156 3.83 18.97 -23.94
CA SER A 156 4.66 19.93 -23.21
C SER A 156 4.20 21.36 -23.52
N LEU A 157 4.06 22.17 -22.48
CA LEU A 157 4.44 23.58 -22.48
C LEU A 157 5.41 23.77 -21.31
#